data_AF-A0A7Y0L8P5-F1
#
_entry.id   AF-A0A7Y0L8P5-F1
#
_cell.length_a   1.000
_cell.length_b   1.000
_cell.length_c   1.000
_cell.angle_alpha   90.00
_cell.angle_beta   90.00
_cell.angle_gamma   90.00
#
_symmetry.space_group_name_H-M   'P 1'
#
loop_
_entity.id
_entity.type
_entity.pdbx_description
1 polymer ?
#
loop_
_entity_poly.entity_id
_entity_poly.type
_entity_poly.pdbx_seq_one_letter_code
_entity_poly.pdbx_strand_id
1 'polypeptide(L)'
;LARVIADMGFGEFRRQLEYKVAQRGKTVVVVNRWYPSSRICSTCGYKVSKMPLSVREWTCPACGTHHDRDINAAINLRTVAESSVRGSSPVPA
;
A
#
# COMPACT_ATOMS: atom_id res chain seq x y z
N LEU A 1 2.74 -18.97 -13.23
CA LEU A 1 2.67 -17.93 -12.18
C LEU A 1 3.95 -17.84 -11.35
N ALA A 2 4.40 -18.92 -10.68
CA ALA A 2 5.59 -18.89 -9.81
C ALA A 2 6.88 -18.39 -10.50
N ARG A 3 7.16 -18.87 -11.72
CA ARG A 3 8.31 -18.40 -12.53
C ARG A 3 8.24 -16.89 -12.82
N VAL A 4 7.08 -16.41 -13.29
CA VAL A 4 6.85 -14.98 -13.56
C VAL A 4 7.08 -14.13 -12.31
N ILE A 5 6.63 -14.58 -11.14
CA ILE A 5 6.86 -13.87 -9.86
C ILE A 5 8.34 -13.83 -9.49
N ALA A 6 9.07 -14.92 -9.73
CA ALA A 6 10.52 -14.98 -9.49
C ALA A 6 11.27 -14.03 -10.43
N ASP A 7 10.90 -14.01 -11.71
CA ASP A 7 11.52 -13.18 -12.75
C ASP A 7 11.31 -11.67 -12.52
N MET A 8 10.31 -11.28 -11.72
CA MET A 8 10.05 -9.87 -11.39
C MET A 8 11.06 -9.25 -10.40
N GLY A 9 11.87 -10.05 -9.70
CA GLY A 9 12.96 -9.54 -8.87
C GLY A 9 12.53 -8.60 -7.73
N PHE A 10 11.38 -8.84 -7.08
CA PHE A 10 10.84 -7.94 -6.04
C PHE A 10 11.81 -7.64 -4.89
N GLY A 11 12.68 -8.58 -4.53
CA GLY A 11 13.73 -8.36 -3.53
C GLY A 11 14.73 -7.28 -3.96
N GLU A 12 15.18 -7.34 -5.20
CA GLU A 12 16.08 -6.34 -5.77
C GLU A 12 15.38 -4.99 -5.92
N PHE A 13 14.12 -4.98 -6.37
CA PHE A 13 13.33 -3.75 -6.43
C PHE A 13 13.23 -3.05 -5.07
N ARG A 14 12.97 -3.82 -4.00
CA ARG A 14 12.95 -3.29 -2.63
C ARG A 14 14.31 -2.75 -2.21
N ARG A 15 15.40 -3.49 -2.44
CA ARG A 15 16.76 -3.05 -2.11
C ARG A 15 17.11 -1.73 -2.81
N GLN A 16 16.73 -1.60 -4.08
CA GLN A 16 16.92 -0.38 -4.88
C GLN A 16 16.15 0.81 -4.30
N LEU A 17 14.90 0.59 -3.87
CA LEU A 17 14.10 1.62 -3.21
C LEU A 17 14.73 2.07 -1.89
N GLU A 18 15.09 1.14 -1.01
CA GLU A 18 15.66 1.45 0.30
C GLU A 18 16.95 2.27 0.16
N TYR A 19 17.87 1.87 -0.73
CA TYR A 19 19.12 2.62 -0.91
C TYR A 19 18.88 4.02 -1.49
N LYS A 20 18.06 4.15 -2.55
CA LYS A 20 17.84 5.45 -3.22
C LYS A 20 17.08 6.44 -2.34
N VAL A 21 16.16 5.93 -1.52
CA VAL A 21 15.38 6.75 -0.58
C VAL A 21 16.26 7.20 0.58
N ALA A 22 17.13 6.32 1.11
CA ALA A 22 18.11 6.69 2.13
C ALA A 22 19.10 7.75 1.64
N GLN A 23 19.57 7.66 0.39
CA GLN A 23 20.45 8.67 -0.23
C GLN A 23 19.80 10.08 -0.26
N ARG A 24 18.47 10.15 -0.24
CA ARG A 24 17.68 11.40 -0.21
C ARG A 24 17.24 11.81 1.20
N GLY A 25 17.75 11.16 2.25
CA GLY A 25 17.38 11.44 3.64
C GLY A 25 15.93 11.10 3.98
N LYS A 26 15.32 10.15 3.26
CA LYS A 26 13.94 9.69 3.48
C LYS A 26 13.93 8.25 3.97
N THR A 27 12.76 7.77 4.40
CA THR A 27 12.56 6.40 4.87
C THR A 27 11.55 5.64 4.01
N VAL A 28 11.71 4.31 3.94
CA VAL A 28 10.75 3.41 3.31
C VAL A 28 9.94 2.72 4.40
N VAL A 29 8.62 2.84 4.36
CA VAL A 29 7.71 2.11 5.26
C VAL A 29 7.19 0.88 4.53
N VAL A 30 7.41 -0.30 5.11
CA VAL A 30 6.94 -1.59 4.57
C VAL A 30 5.74 -2.05 5.37
N VAL A 31 4.60 -2.18 4.71
CA VAL A 31 3.37 -2.69 5.34
C VAL A 31 3.34 -4.22 5.39
N ASN A 32 2.52 -4.76 6.28
CA ASN A 32 2.28 -6.21 6.34
C ASN A 32 1.79 -6.75 4.99
N ARG A 33 2.32 -7.89 4.54
CA ARG A 33 1.97 -8.57 3.28
C ARG A 33 0.47 -8.80 3.09
N TRP A 34 -0.27 -9.01 4.19
CA TRP A 34 -1.70 -9.32 4.18
C TRP A 34 -2.58 -8.09 4.44
N TYR A 35 -1.99 -6.89 4.49
CA TYR A 35 -2.75 -5.66 4.62
C TYR A 35 -3.69 -5.48 3.43
N PRO A 36 -5.02 -5.36 3.64
CA PRO A 36 -6.00 -5.41 2.57
C PRO A 36 -6.18 -4.04 1.89
N SER A 37 -5.08 -3.44 1.39
CA SER A 37 -5.06 -2.08 0.82
C SER A 37 -6.06 -1.88 -0.33
N SER A 38 -6.27 -2.88 -1.18
CA SER A 38 -7.23 -2.81 -2.30
C SER A 38 -8.68 -3.12 -1.89
N ARG A 39 -8.91 -3.65 -0.69
CA ARG A 39 -10.25 -4.06 -0.21
C ARG A 39 -10.84 -3.12 0.83
N ILE A 40 -10.04 -2.21 1.37
CA ILE A 40 -10.54 -1.16 2.28
C ILE A 40 -10.94 0.04 1.42
N CYS A 41 -12.15 0.57 1.61
CA CYS A 41 -12.54 1.87 1.07
C CYS A 41 -11.68 2.95 1.71
N SER A 42 -10.89 3.67 0.91
CA SER A 42 -10.06 4.76 1.39
C SER A 42 -10.84 5.97 1.94
N THR A 43 -12.14 6.06 1.63
CA THR A 43 -13.01 7.14 2.13
C THR A 43 -13.64 6.83 3.48
N CYS A 44 -14.19 5.62 3.67
CA CYS A 44 -15.00 5.29 4.86
C CYS A 44 -14.47 4.10 5.68
N GLY A 45 -13.41 3.42 5.23
CA GLY A 45 -12.83 2.27 5.92
C GLY A 45 -13.57 0.95 5.71
N TYR A 46 -14.69 0.92 4.96
CA TYR A 46 -15.42 -0.32 4.68
C TYR A 46 -14.53 -1.36 4.00
N LYS A 47 -14.49 -2.58 4.55
CA LYS A 47 -13.69 -3.69 4.02
C LYS A 47 -14.55 -4.64 3.21
N VAL A 48 -14.29 -4.69 1.91
CA VAL A 48 -14.91 -5.66 1.00
C VAL A 48 -14.39 -7.07 1.31
N SER A 49 -15.29 -8.06 1.30
CA SER A 49 -14.97 -9.46 1.60
C SER A 49 -14.04 -10.08 0.54
N LYS A 50 -14.37 -9.92 -0.75
CA LYS A 50 -13.64 -10.48 -1.89
C LYS A 50 -13.37 -9.40 -2.95
N MET A 51 -12.18 -9.44 -3.53
CA MET A 51 -11.77 -8.56 -4.63
C MET A 51 -10.99 -9.39 -5.65
N PRO A 52 -11.68 -10.03 -6.62
CA PRO A 52 -11.03 -10.77 -7.69
C PRO A 52 -10.09 -9.87 -8.51
N LEU A 53 -9.03 -10.45 -9.09
CA LEU A 53 -8.04 -9.70 -9.86
C LEU A 53 -8.64 -9.00 -11.11
N SER A 54 -9.76 -9.51 -11.64
CA SER A 54 -10.49 -8.90 -12.75
C SER A 54 -11.24 -7.62 -12.39
N VAL A 55 -11.52 -7.37 -11.11
CA VAL A 55 -12.27 -6.18 -10.67
C VAL A 55 -11.32 -5.00 -10.57
N ARG A 56 -11.27 -4.17 -11.60
CA ARG A 56 -10.40 -2.98 -11.67
C ARG A 56 -11.04 -1.75 -11.04
N GLU A 57 -12.35 -1.66 -11.10
CA GLU A 57 -13.14 -0.56 -10.53
C GLU A 57 -14.27 -1.14 -9.67
N TRP A 58 -14.64 -0.44 -8.61
CA TRP A 58 -15.74 -0.84 -7.73
C TRP A 58 -16.34 0.36 -7.00
N THR A 59 -17.61 0.26 -6.66
CA THR A 59 -18.30 1.28 -5.85
C THR A 59 -18.46 0.76 -4.42
N CYS A 60 -18.08 1.58 -3.44
CA CYS A 60 -18.17 1.20 -2.05
C CYS A 60 -19.63 1.05 -1.61
N PRO A 61 -20.07 -0.13 -1.13
CA PRO A 61 -21.47 -0.35 -0.76
C PRO A 61 -21.89 0.43 0.50
N ALA A 62 -20.93 0.87 1.32
CA ALA A 62 -21.21 1.63 2.55
C ALA A 62 -21.32 3.15 2.36
N CYS A 63 -20.61 3.75 1.39
CA CYS A 63 -20.56 5.21 1.24
C CYS A 63 -20.77 5.71 -0.20
N GLY A 64 -20.90 4.80 -1.18
CA GLY A 64 -21.15 5.15 -2.57
C GLY A 64 -19.93 5.68 -3.34
N THR A 65 -18.77 5.86 -2.72
CA THR A 65 -17.56 6.29 -3.44
C THR A 65 -17.17 5.27 -4.50
N HIS A 66 -16.94 5.76 -5.72
CA HIS A 66 -16.39 4.97 -6.81
C HIS A 66 -14.85 4.95 -6.73
N HIS A 67 -14.26 3.78 -6.94
CA HIS A 67 -12.82 3.56 -6.82
C HIS A 67 -12.25 2.85 -8.04
N ASP A 68 -11.15 3.38 -8.58
CA ASP A 68 -10.13 2.53 -9.19
C ASP A 68 -9.37 1.78 -8.08
N ARG A 69 -9.20 0.47 -8.25
CA ARG A 69 -8.64 -0.42 -7.23
C ARG A 69 -7.21 -0.06 -6.85
N ASP A 70 -6.38 0.32 -7.82
CA ASP A 70 -4.96 0.56 -7.59
C ASP A 70 -4.74 1.96 -6.98
N ILE A 71 -5.52 2.97 -7.40
CA ILE A 71 -5.55 4.29 -6.77
C ILE A 71 -6.01 4.16 -5.31
N ASN A 72 -7.10 3.44 -5.05
CA ASN A 72 -7.59 3.21 -3.70
C ASN A 72 -6.53 2.49 -2.83
N ALA A 73 -5.85 1.49 -3.37
CA ALA A 73 -4.77 0.80 -2.66
C ALA A 73 -3.60 1.75 -2.34
N ALA A 74 -3.21 2.62 -3.27
CA ALA A 74 -2.16 3.61 -3.06
C ALA A 74 -2.52 4.61 -1.94
N ILE A 75 -3.76 5.09 -1.92
CA ILE A 75 -4.25 6.00 -0.86
C ILE A 75 -4.16 5.30 0.51
N ASN A 76 -4.63 4.05 0.62
CA ASN A 76 -4.55 3.30 1.87
C ASN A 76 -3.11 3.06 2.33
N LEU A 77 -2.19 2.74 1.42
CA LEU A 77 -0.77 2.58 1.73
C LEU A 77 -0.14 3.89 2.21
N ARG A 78 -0.49 5.02 1.58
CA ARG A 78 -0.07 6.36 2.02
C ARG A 78 -0.54 6.63 3.45
N THR A 79 -1.81 6.38 3.76
CA THR A 79 -2.37 6.59 5.09
C THR A 79 -1.61 5.79 6.16
N VAL A 80 -1.26 4.53 5.87
CA VAL A 80 -0.44 3.72 6.78
C VAL A 80 0.95 4.33 6.95
N ALA A 81 1.63 4.70 5.87
CA ALA A 81 2.96 5.31 5.95
C ALA A 81 2.97 6.59 6.79
N GLU A 82 1.98 7.46 6.60
CA GLU A 82 1.84 8.68 7.39
C GLU A 82 1.57 8.39 8.87
N SER A 83 0.77 7.37 9.20
CA SER A 83 0.55 6.96 10.59
C SER A 83 1.82 6.39 11.24
N SER A 84 2.65 5.67 10.48
CA SER A 84 3.92 5.13 10.98
C SER A 84 4.93 6.23 11.29
N VAL A 85 5.00 7.29 10.46
CA VAL A 85 5.88 8.45 10.71
C VAL A 85 5.45 9.25 11.93
N ARG A 86 4.13 9.42 12.15
CA ARG A 86 3.60 10.13 13.33
C ARG A 86 3.87 9.38 14.65
N GLY A 87 4.04 8.07 14.61
CA GLY A 87 4.39 7.25 15.77
C GLY A 87 5.89 7.25 16.12
N SER A 88 6.75 7.74 15.24
CA SER A 88 8.19 7.87 15.45
C SER A 88 8.57 9.34 15.68
N SER A 89 8.29 9.87 16.87
CA SER A 89 8.95 11.13 17.29
C SER A 89 10.47 10.93 17.26
N PRO A 90 11.25 11.89 16.76
CA PRO A 90 12.71 11.80 16.80
C PRO A 90 13.16 11.85 18.26
N VAL A 91 13.93 10.85 18.68
CA VAL A 91 14.74 10.94 19.90
C VAL A 91 15.75 12.07 19.65
N PRO A 92 15.77 13.15 20.46
CA PRO A 92 16.82 14.16 20.33
C PRO A 92 18.17 13.53 20.69
N ALA A 93 19.21 14.00 20.01
CA ALA A 93 20.60 13.50 20.07
C ALA A 93 21.17 13.39 21.48
#